data_AF-A0A2A3LFK4-F1
#
_entry.id   AF-A0A2A3LFK4-F1
#
_cell.length_a   1.000
_cell.length_b   1.000
_cell.length_c   1.000
_cell.angle_alpha   90.00
_cell.angle_beta   90.00
_cell.angle_gamma   90.00
#
_symmetry.space_group_name_H-M   'P 1'
#
loop_
_entity.id
_entity.type
_entity.pdbx_description
1 polymer ?
#
loop_
_entity_poly.entity_id
_entity_poly.type
_entity_poly.pdbx_seq_one_letter_code
_entity_poly.pdbx_strand_id
1 'polypeptide(L)'
;MHAQDVLALIGSQLLGTVPVLIALVVALLLVATRREVPRASRIFGLCGFGVFLLAILLSVVGFPLLQVSARSAGMDLETLGLAMAVLSGVLGLLHATALILLAVAIVRRR
;
A
#
# COMPACT_ATOMS: atom_id res chain seq x y z
N MET A 1 22.79 -0.94 -13.43
CA MET A 1 21.37 -0.53 -13.52
C MET A 1 21.33 0.94 -13.17
N HIS A 2 20.96 1.80 -14.12
CA HIS A 2 21.06 3.25 -13.94
C HIS A 2 19.83 3.77 -13.18
N ALA A 3 19.95 4.87 -12.44
CA ALA A 3 18.85 5.48 -11.69
C ALA A 3 17.62 5.80 -12.57
N GLN A 4 17.84 6.01 -13.87
CA GLN A 4 16.81 6.20 -14.88
C GLN A 4 15.93 4.97 -15.09
N ASP A 5 16.48 3.76 -15.01
CA ASP A 5 15.72 2.51 -15.14
C ASP A 5 14.76 2.32 -13.95
N VAL A 6 15.20 2.74 -12.77
CA VAL A 6 14.40 2.68 -11.53
C VAL A 6 13.26 3.69 -11.59
N LEU A 7 13.54 4.91 -12.06
CA LEU A 7 12.52 5.94 -12.27
C LEU A 7 11.50 5.52 -13.34
N ALA A 8 11.94 4.87 -14.42
CA ALA A 8 11.05 4.33 -15.44
C ALA A 8 10.18 3.19 -14.90
N LEU A 9 10.75 2.29 -14.08
CA LEU A 9 10.00 1.20 -13.45
C LEU A 9 8.96 1.75 -12.46
N ILE A 10 9.36 2.66 -11.57
CA ILE A 10 8.45 3.34 -10.64
C ILE A 10 7.38 4.13 -11.40
N GLY A 11 7.75 4.85 -12.46
CA GLY A 11 6.83 5.60 -13.31
C GLY A 11 5.78 4.72 -13.99
N SER A 12 6.18 3.55 -14.50
CA SER A 12 5.26 2.58 -15.12
C SER A 12 4.28 1.97 -14.10
N GLN A 13 4.76 1.65 -12.89
CA GLN A 13 3.90 1.15 -11.82
C GLN A 13 2.97 2.23 -11.28
N LEU A 14 3.46 3.46 -11.14
CA LEU A 14 2.66 4.63 -10.77
C LEU A 14 1.52 4.84 -11.77
N LEU A 15 1.77 4.78 -13.08
CA LEU A 15 0.71 5.00 -14.07
C LEU A 15 -0.49 4.06 -13.87
N GLY A 16 -0.23 2.79 -13.52
CA GLY A 16 -1.27 1.79 -13.24
C GLY A 16 -1.95 1.94 -11.86
N THR A 17 -1.25 2.51 -10.87
CA THR A 17 -1.74 2.60 -9.47
C THR A 17 -2.21 3.99 -9.06
N VAL A 18 -1.92 5.04 -9.83
CA VAL A 18 -2.37 6.42 -9.60
C VAL A 18 -3.89 6.54 -9.43
N PRO A 19 -4.74 5.90 -10.25
CA PRO A 19 -6.19 5.97 -10.05
C PRO A 19 -6.61 5.41 -8.67
N VAL A 20 -5.96 4.32 -8.23
CA VAL A 20 -6.23 3.68 -6.95
C VAL A 20 -5.75 4.56 -5.79
N LEU A 21 -4.57 5.17 -5.91
CA LEU A 21 -4.05 6.12 -4.92
C LEU A 21 -4.97 7.33 -4.76
N ILE A 22 -5.44 7.92 -5.87
CA ILE A 22 -6.39 9.03 -5.85
C ILE A 22 -7.69 8.60 -5.17
N ALA A 23 -8.25 7.45 -5.54
CA ALA A 23 -9.46 6.93 -4.93
C ALA A 23 -9.32 6.74 -3.41
N LEU A 24 -8.18 6.24 -2.95
CA LEU A 24 -7.89 6.06 -1.52
C LEU A 24 -7.76 7.37 -0.76
N VAL A 25 -7.06 8.35 -1.33
CA VAL A 25 -6.92 9.68 -0.74
C VAL A 25 -8.28 10.36 -0.63
N VAL A 26 -9.09 10.29 -1.69
CA VAL A 26 -10.45 10.82 -1.69
C VAL A 26 -11.32 10.09 -0.66
N ALA A 27 -11.24 8.76 -0.57
CA ALA A 27 -11.97 7.98 0.43
C ALA A 27 -11.57 8.36 1.87
N LEU A 28 -10.28 8.53 2.15
CA LEU A 28 -9.76 9.03 3.43
C LEU A 28 -10.32 10.41 3.78
N LEU A 29 -10.28 11.34 2.82
CA LEU A 29 -10.79 12.69 2.99
C LEU A 29 -12.30 12.69 3.25
N LEU A 30 -13.07 11.85 2.54
CA LEU A 30 -14.51 11.71 2.76
C LEU A 30 -14.82 11.15 4.15
N VAL A 31 -14.09 10.14 4.61
CA VAL A 31 -14.27 9.59 5.97
C VAL A 31 -13.87 10.63 7.03
N ALA A 32 -12.81 11.40 6.81
CA ALA A 32 -12.36 12.42 7.75
C ALA A 32 -13.36 13.58 7.88
N THR A 33 -13.96 14.01 6.76
CA THR A 33 -14.86 15.17 6.69
C THR A 33 -16.31 14.84 7.06
N ARG A 34 -16.73 13.58 6.93
CA ARG A 34 -18.07 13.13 7.35
C ARG A 34 -18.22 13.18 8.88
N ARG A 35 -18.97 14.17 9.37
CA ARG A 35 -19.31 14.34 10.79
C ARG A 35 -20.46 13.45 11.28
N GLU A 36 -21.27 12.94 10.35
CA GLU A 36 -22.45 12.10 10.64
C GLU A 36 -22.10 10.65 11.03
N VAL A 37 -20.83 10.25 10.90
CA VAL A 37 -20.38 8.87 11.18
C VAL A 37 -19.97 8.74 12.64
N PRO A 38 -20.39 7.67 13.35
CA PRO A 38 -19.93 7.40 14.71
C PRO A 38 -18.41 7.42 14.81
N ARG A 39 -17.84 8.06 15.85
CA ARG A 39 -16.38 8.21 16.02
C ARG A 39 -15.62 6.90 15.85
N ALA A 40 -16.14 5.79 16.39
CA ALA A 40 -15.51 4.48 16.28
C ALA A 40 -15.43 3.99 14.81
N SER A 41 -16.52 4.05 14.05
CA SER A 41 -16.56 3.69 12.62
C SER A 41 -15.61 4.57 11.80
N ARG A 42 -15.54 5.87 12.13
CA ARG A 42 -14.61 6.80 11.48
C ARG A 42 -13.14 6.43 11.72
N ILE A 43 -12.77 6.06 12.95
CA ILE A 43 -11.40 5.62 13.27
C ILE A 43 -11.05 4.35 12.50
N PHE A 44 -11.92 3.35 12.49
CA PHE A 44 -11.69 2.11 11.73
C PHE A 44 -11.58 2.38 10.23
N GLY A 45 -12.40 3.29 9.67
CA GLY A 45 -12.32 3.70 8.27
C GLY A 45 -11.00 4.40 7.95
N LEU A 46 -10.58 5.36 8.78
CA LEU A 46 -9.30 6.06 8.62
C LEU A 46 -8.11 5.11 8.75
N CYS A 47 -8.11 4.22 9.73
CA CYS A 47 -7.07 3.21 9.89
C CYS A 47 -7.06 2.23 8.72
N GLY A 48 -8.22 1.72 8.30
CA GLY A 48 -8.32 0.78 7.19
C GLY A 48 -7.81 1.38 5.88
N PHE A 49 -8.32 2.55 5.48
CA PHE A 49 -7.83 3.23 4.27
C PHE A 49 -6.38 3.70 4.40
N GLY A 50 -5.94 4.12 5.59
CA GLY A 50 -4.56 4.53 5.85
C GLY A 50 -3.56 3.37 5.72
N VAL A 51 -3.87 2.21 6.30
CA VAL A 51 -3.06 0.99 6.16
C VAL A 51 -3.03 0.52 4.70
N PHE A 52 -4.16 0.59 4.00
CA PHE A 52 -4.23 0.23 2.58
C PHE A 52 -3.36 1.16 1.72
N LEU A 53 -3.44 2.47 1.96
CA LEU A 53 -2.61 3.46 1.28
C LEU A 53 -1.11 3.22 1.54
N LEU A 54 -0.74 2.95 2.80
CA LEU A 54 0.64 2.64 3.17
C LEU A 54 1.15 1.38 2.46
N ALA A 55 0.32 0.32 2.41
CA ALA A 55 0.68 -0.93 1.75
C ALA A 55 0.91 -0.74 0.24
N ILE A 56 0.08 0.06 -0.43
CA ILE A 56 0.28 0.40 -1.84
C ILE A 56 1.55 1.22 -2.04
N LEU A 57 1.80 2.23 -1.20
CA LEU A 57 3.03 3.03 -1.29
C LEU A 57 4.29 2.18 -1.08
N LEU A 58 4.27 1.26 -0.11
CA LEU A 58 5.34 0.28 0.11
C LEU A 58 5.52 -0.63 -1.10
N SER A 59 4.44 -1.03 -1.77
CA SER A 59 4.52 -1.86 -2.98
C SER A 59 5.12 -1.10 -4.16
N VAL A 60 4.64 0.11 -4.43
CA VAL A 60 5.02 0.89 -5.62
C VAL A 60 6.42 1.49 -5.49
N VAL A 61 6.82 1.89 -4.27
CA VAL A 61 8.10 2.58 -4.03
C VAL A 61 9.09 1.68 -3.31
N GLY A 62 8.65 0.99 -2.26
CA GLY A 62 9.53 0.19 -1.40
C GLY A 62 10.13 -1.03 -2.11
N PHE A 63 9.33 -1.79 -2.87
CA PHE A 63 9.84 -2.95 -3.62
C PHE A 63 10.90 -2.59 -4.67
N PRO A 64 10.68 -1.62 -5.58
CA PRO A 64 11.72 -1.29 -6.56
C PRO A 64 12.99 -0.75 -5.90
N LEU A 65 12.88 0.04 -4.82
CA LEU A 65 14.05 0.51 -4.08
C LEU A 65 14.83 -0.63 -3.39
N LEU A 66 14.12 -1.58 -2.78
CA LEU A 66 14.73 -2.76 -2.18
C LEU A 66 15.39 -3.65 -3.24
N GLN A 67 14.75 -3.82 -4.40
CA GLN A 67 15.28 -4.62 -5.50
C GLN A 67 16.59 -4.02 -6.03
N VAL A 68 16.66 -2.70 -6.18
CA VAL A 68 17.86 -1.98 -6.61
C VAL A 68 18.96 -2.07 -5.56
N SER A 69 18.61 -1.84 -4.28
CA SER A 69 19.56 -1.89 -3.17
C SER A 69 20.18 -3.28 -3.02
N ALA A 70 19.36 -4.33 -3.07
CA ALA A 70 19.83 -5.72 -2.96
C ALA A 70 20.70 -6.13 -4.16
N ARG A 71 20.34 -5.73 -5.39
CA ARG A 71 21.20 -5.95 -6.56
C ARG A 71 22.54 -5.21 -6.43
N SER A 72 22.54 -3.98 -5.91
CA SER A 72 23.78 -3.22 -5.69
C SER A 72 24.67 -3.81 -4.60
N ALA A 73 24.08 -4.53 -3.64
CA ALA A 73 24.79 -5.27 -2.60
C ALA A 73 25.34 -6.63 -3.08
N GLY A 74 25.12 -7.01 -4.35
CA GLY A 74 25.56 -8.28 -4.90
C GLY A 74 24.78 -9.49 -4.40
N MET A 75 23.55 -9.31 -3.89
CA MET A 75 22.70 -10.43 -3.52
C MET A 75 22.35 -11.29 -4.74
N ASP A 76 22.36 -12.60 -4.51
CA ASP A 76 21.99 -13.59 -5.51
C ASP A 76 20.50 -13.53 -5.86
N LEU A 77 20.15 -13.88 -7.10
CA LEU A 77 18.78 -13.74 -7.63
C LEU A 77 17.76 -14.59 -6.86
N GLU A 78 18.15 -15.78 -6.43
CA GLU A 78 17.28 -16.68 -5.65
C GLU A 78 16.97 -16.12 -4.27
N THR A 79 17.98 -15.58 -3.57
CA THR A 79 17.81 -14.96 -2.25
C THR A 79 16.95 -13.70 -2.33
N LEU A 80 17.13 -12.90 -3.38
CA LEU A 80 16.30 -11.74 -3.66
C LEU A 80 14.83 -12.15 -3.92
N GLY A 81 14.62 -13.21 -4.71
CA GLY A 81 13.29 -13.76 -4.99
C GLY A 81 12.57 -14.21 -3.72
N LEU A 82 13.24 -14.95 -2.85
CA LEU A 82 12.72 -15.37 -1.55
C LEU A 82 12.38 -14.19 -0.64
N ALA A 83 13.28 -13.21 -0.53
CA ALA A 83 13.04 -12.02 0.28
C ALA A 83 11.82 -11.22 -0.22
N MET A 84 11.68 -11.04 -1.53
CA MET A 84 10.52 -10.36 -2.13
C MET A 84 9.23 -11.16 -1.96
N ALA A 85 9.28 -12.49 -2.00
CA ALA A 85 8.11 -13.34 -1.77
C ALA A 85 7.60 -13.22 -0.33
N VAL A 86 8.51 -13.24 0.66
CA VAL A 86 8.16 -13.03 2.08
C VAL A 86 7.57 -11.63 2.27
N LEU A 87 8.21 -10.60 1.70
CA LEU A 87 7.72 -9.22 1.80
C LEU A 87 6.32 -9.07 1.17
N SER A 88 6.07 -9.75 0.04
CA SER A 88 4.76 -9.77 -0.63
C SER A 88 3.69 -10.42 0.24
N GLY A 89 4.03 -11.51 0.93
CA GLY A 89 3.13 -12.16 1.90
C GLY A 89 2.74 -11.22 3.04
N VAL A 90 3.71 -10.49 3.61
CA VAL A 90 3.45 -9.49 4.66
C VAL A 90 2.59 -8.34 4.14
N LEU A 91 2.83 -7.86 2.92
CA LEU A 91 1.98 -6.85 2.29
C LEU A 91 0.55 -7.37 2.04
N GLY A 92 0.40 -8.63 1.67
CA GLY A 92 -0.91 -9.29 1.53
C GLY A 92 -1.68 -9.30 2.84
N LEU A 93 -1.01 -9.60 3.96
CA LEU A 93 -1.61 -9.53 5.30
C LEU A 93 -2.02 -8.09 5.67
N LEU A 94 -1.22 -7.09 5.32
CA LEU A 94 -1.59 -5.67 5.50
C LEU A 94 -2.84 -5.30 4.70
N HIS A 95 -2.93 -5.74 3.43
CA HIS A 95 -4.12 -5.53 2.61
C HIS A 95 -5.36 -6.20 3.22
N ALA A 96 -5.25 -7.46 3.64
CA ALA A 96 -6.34 -8.17 4.30
C ALA A 96 -6.78 -7.47 5.59
N THR A 97 -5.83 -7.01 6.40
CA THR A 97 -6.10 -6.27 7.64
C THR A 97 -6.86 -4.97 7.35
N ALA A 98 -6.42 -4.21 6.35
CA ALA A 98 -7.11 -3.00 5.91
C ALA A 98 -8.55 -3.28 5.47
N LEU A 99 -8.78 -4.34 4.68
CA LEU A 99 -10.13 -4.74 4.27
C LEU A 99 -11.01 -5.14 5.46
N ILE A 100 -10.46 -5.84 6.46
CA ILE A 100 -11.19 -6.18 7.69
C ILE A 100 -11.57 -4.91 8.47
N LEU A 101 -10.64 -3.97 8.65
CA LEU A 101 -10.91 -2.69 9.33
C LEU A 101 -12.00 -1.89 8.61
N LEU A 102 -11.97 -1.87 7.28
CA LEU A 102 -13.00 -1.24 6.45
C LEU A 102 -14.36 -1.95 6.58
N ALA A 103 -14.39 -3.28 6.55
CA ALA A 103 -15.60 -4.04 6.74
C ALA A 103 -16.22 -3.78 8.12
N VAL A 104 -15.41 -3.76 9.18
CA VAL A 104 -15.86 -3.41 10.54
C VAL A 104 -16.39 -1.99 10.60
N ALA A 105 -15.74 -1.03 9.94
CA ALA A 105 -16.21 0.35 9.85
C ALA A 105 -17.61 0.43 9.22
N ILE A 106 -17.88 -0.36 8.18
CA ILE A 106 -19.17 -0.41 7.47
C ILE A 106 -20.24 -1.08 8.33
N VAL A 107 -19.94 -2.25 8.92
CA VAL A 107 -20.91 -3.00 9.75
C VAL A 107 -21.34 -2.18 10.96
N ARG A 108 -20.40 -1.50 11.64
CA ARG A 108 -20.70 -0.64 12.80
C ARG A 108 -21.45 0.65 12.48
N ARG A 109 -21.67 0.97 11.20
CA ARG A 109 -22.47 2.13 10.80
C ARG A 109 -23.97 1.80 10.74
N ARG A 110 -24.33 0.52 10.59
CA ARG A 110 -25.71 0.04 10.69
C ARG A 110 -26.09 -0.11 12.16
#